data_AF-X1FHD8-F1
#
_entry.id   AF-X1FHD8-F1
#
_cell.length_a   1.000
_cell.length_b   1.000
_cell.length_c   1.000
_cell.angle_alpha   90.00
_cell.angle_beta   90.00
_cell.angle_gamma   90.00
#
_symmetry.space_group_name_H-M   'P 1'
#
loop_
_entity.id
_entity.type
_entity.pdbx_description
1 polymer ?
#
loop_
_entity_poly.entity_id
_entity_poly.type
_entity_poly.pdbx_seq_one_letter_code
_entity_poly.pdbx_strand_id
1 'polypeptide(L)'
;MLFDNLEPFFEALNLVRFEYVKKDIDLDIVIQGAIRGMLKALDDPYTRYMDPQALKREQEDMFLGRFGGLGIIISIKDEQLTIISPIEDTPAYTAGIKAGDKIVEIDGKSTEGIEL
;
A
#
# COMPACT_ATOMS: atom_id res chain seq x y z
N MET A 1 20.09 13.35 -21.94
CA MET A 1 18.67 13.74 -21.65
C MET A 1 17.81 12.66 -20.96
N LEU A 2 18.36 11.52 -20.53
CA LEU A 2 17.82 10.72 -19.42
C LEU A 2 18.99 9.98 -18.78
N PHE A 3 19.85 9.42 -19.64
CA PHE A 3 21.11 8.77 -19.27
C PHE A 3 22.08 9.71 -18.52
N ASP A 4 22.20 10.99 -18.91
CA ASP A 4 23.06 11.96 -18.19
C ASP A 4 22.63 12.17 -16.73
N ASN A 5 21.34 11.97 -16.41
CA ASN A 5 20.81 12.12 -15.05
C ASN A 5 20.88 10.82 -14.24
N LEU A 6 21.27 9.69 -14.85
CA LEU A 6 21.40 8.40 -14.17
C LEU A 6 22.84 8.12 -13.71
N GLU A 7 23.83 8.77 -14.32
CA GLU A 7 25.24 8.59 -13.95
C GLU A 7 25.50 8.86 -12.46
N PRO A 8 25.04 9.99 -11.87
CA PRO A 8 25.23 10.23 -10.44
C PRO A 8 24.50 9.21 -9.54
N PHE A 9 23.37 8.69 -10.01
CA PHE A 9 22.63 7.65 -9.29
C PHE A 9 23.41 6.33 -9.23
N PHE A 10 24.00 5.91 -10.35
CA PHE A 10 24.82 4.70 -10.40
C PHE A 10 26.12 4.84 -9.61
N GLU A 11 26.76 6.02 -9.63
CA GLU A 11 27.92 6.30 -8.78
C GLU A 11 27.58 6.16 -7.30
N ALA A 12 26.47 6.77 -6.85
CA ALA A 12 26.01 6.65 -5.46
C ALA A 12 25.72 5.21 -5.08
N LEU A 13 25.05 4.44 -5.94
CA LEU A 13 24.75 3.02 -5.69
C LEU A 13 26.03 2.17 -5.62
N ASN A 14 27.01 2.43 -6.47
CA ASN A 14 28.30 1.74 -6.45
C ASN A 14 29.10 2.07 -5.19
N LEU A 15 29.12 3.34 -4.77
CA LEU A 15 29.76 3.77 -3.53
C LEU A 15 29.15 3.03 -2.33
N VAL A 16 27.81 2.95 -2.25
CA VAL A 16 27.14 2.18 -1.21
C VAL A 16 27.55 0.71 -1.29
N ARG A 17 27.48 0.08 -2.47
CA ARG A 17 27.77 -1.35 -2.62
C ARG A 17 29.20 -1.75 -2.23
N PHE A 18 30.19 -0.92 -2.57
CA PHE A 18 31.60 -1.30 -2.45
C PHE A 18 32.33 -0.65 -1.27
N GLU A 19 31.96 0.57 -0.89
CA GLU A 19 32.68 1.36 0.11
C GLU A 19 31.97 1.38 1.47
N TYR A 20 30.76 0.83 1.58
CA TYR A 20 30.08 0.78 2.87
C TYR A 20 30.79 -0.17 3.84
N VAL A 21 30.99 0.34 5.06
CA VAL A 21 31.82 -0.28 6.10
C VAL A 21 31.34 -1.68 6.49
N LYS A 22 30.02 -1.92 6.44
CA LYS A 22 29.43 -3.23 6.68
C LYS A 22 29.24 -3.94 5.34
N LYS A 23 30.06 -4.95 5.06
CA LYS A 23 30.13 -5.60 3.75
C LYS A 23 28.90 -6.47 3.40
N ASP A 24 27.98 -6.61 4.34
CA ASP A 24 26.71 -7.33 4.25
C ASP A 24 25.55 -6.36 3.92
N ILE A 25 25.61 -5.73 2.73
CA ILE A 25 24.50 -4.94 2.23
C ILE A 25 23.47 -5.83 1.56
N ASP A 26 22.23 -5.70 2.01
CA ASP A 26 21.06 -6.11 1.25
C ASP A 26 20.76 -5.04 0.19
N LEU A 27 21.15 -5.32 -1.05
CA LEU A 27 21.00 -4.38 -2.16
C LEU A 27 19.52 -4.15 -2.51
N ASP A 28 18.65 -5.12 -2.24
CA ASP A 28 17.21 -4.99 -2.50
C ASP A 28 16.62 -3.93 -1.57
N ILE A 29 17.00 -3.94 -0.28
CA ILE A 29 16.56 -2.90 0.67
C ILE A 29 17.00 -1.50 0.22
N VAL A 30 18.24 -1.37 -0.26
CA VAL A 30 18.79 -0.08 -0.73
C VAL A 30 18.03 0.43 -1.96
N ILE A 31 17.78 -0.45 -2.94
CA ILE A 31 17.04 -0.11 -4.16
C ILE A 31 15.59 0.28 -3.82
N GLN A 32 14.91 -0.48 -2.96
CA GLN A 32 13.54 -0.14 -2.53
C GLN A 32 13.50 1.18 -1.74
N GLY A 33 14.54 1.49 -0.96
CA GLY A 33 14.71 2.79 -0.32
C GLY A 33 14.82 3.94 -1.33
N ALA A 34 15.63 3.76 -2.37
CA ALA A 34 15.78 4.75 -3.43
C ALA A 34 14.47 5.00 -4.18
N ILE A 35 13.73 3.95 -4.54
CA ILE A 35 12.42 4.07 -5.20
C ILE A 35 11.43 4.85 -4.34
N ARG A 36 11.33 4.54 -3.04
CA ARG A 36 10.47 5.29 -2.10
C ARG A 36 10.87 6.76 -2.00
N GLY A 37 12.17 7.06 -1.99
CA GLY A 37 12.68 8.43 -2.02
C GLY A 37 12.26 9.20 -3.28
N MET A 38 12.32 8.56 -4.45
CA MET A 38 11.87 9.16 -5.71
C MET A 38 10.37 9.47 -5.68
N LEU A 39 9.54 8.54 -5.20
CA LEU A 39 8.11 8.76 -5.07
C LEU A 39 7.78 9.91 -4.11
N LYS A 40 8.45 9.96 -2.95
CA LYS A 40 8.26 11.03 -1.98
C LYS A 40 8.60 12.40 -2.56
N ALA A 41 9.57 12.49 -3.47
CA ALA A 41 9.95 13.74 -4.12
C ALA A 41 8.86 14.30 -5.07
N LEU A 42 7.86 13.48 -5.44
CA LEU A 42 6.73 13.91 -6.27
C LEU A 42 5.64 14.63 -5.46
N ASP A 43 5.63 14.49 -4.13
CA ASP A 43 4.56 15.00 -3.24
C ASP A 43 3.15 14.65 -3.72
N ASP A 44 3.01 13.49 -4.38
CA ASP A 44 1.76 12.99 -4.95
C ASP A 44 1.31 11.74 -4.19
N PRO A 45 0.22 11.80 -3.41
CA PRO A 45 -0.28 10.66 -2.65
C PRO A 45 -0.86 9.55 -3.54
N TYR A 46 -1.12 9.83 -4.83
CA TYR A 46 -1.72 8.86 -5.74
C TYR A 46 -0.68 8.02 -6.50
N THR A 47 0.59 8.46 -6.54
CA THR A 47 1.65 7.72 -7.22
C THR A 47 2.32 6.74 -6.26
N ARG A 48 2.11 5.43 -6.49
CA ARG A 48 2.72 4.34 -5.73
C ARG A 48 3.51 3.39 -6.62
N TYR A 49 4.61 2.86 -6.08
CA TYR A 49 5.34 1.73 -6.66
C TYR A 49 5.02 0.47 -5.86
N MET A 50 4.62 -0.60 -6.54
CA MET A 50 4.45 -1.91 -5.94
C MET A 50 5.71 -2.74 -6.17
N ASP A 51 6.40 -3.07 -5.09
CA ASP A 51 7.51 -4.03 -5.15
C ASP A 51 6.97 -5.47 -5.40
N PRO A 52 7.83 -6.40 -5.84
CA PRO A 52 7.39 -7.76 -6.17
C PRO A 52 6.74 -8.52 -5.00
N GLN A 53 7.10 -8.24 -3.74
CA GLN A 53 6.45 -8.85 -2.58
C GLN A 53 5.07 -8.23 -2.34
N ALA A 54 4.94 -6.91 -2.46
CA ALA A 54 3.66 -6.22 -2.38
C ALA A 54 2.71 -6.68 -3.49
N LEU A 55 3.21 -6.81 -4.72
CA LEU A 55 2.48 -7.36 -5.85
C LEU A 55 2.07 -8.81 -5.60
N LYS A 56 2.96 -9.64 -5.04
CA LYS A 56 2.64 -11.02 -4.70
C LYS A 56 1.57 -11.12 -3.62
N ARG A 57 1.60 -10.25 -2.60
CA ARG A 57 0.55 -10.16 -1.57
C ARG A 57 -0.79 -9.74 -2.17
N GLU A 58 -0.83 -8.67 -2.97
CA GLU A 58 -2.06 -8.25 -3.66
C GLU A 58 -2.60 -9.35 -4.58
N GLN A 59 -1.71 -10.04 -5.31
CA GLN A 59 -2.09 -11.19 -6.13
C GLN A 59 -2.60 -12.35 -5.28
N GLU A 60 -1.95 -12.69 -4.18
CA GLU A 60 -2.41 -13.73 -3.25
C GLU A 60 -3.79 -13.39 -2.67
N ASP A 61 -4.01 -12.14 -2.28
CA ASP A 61 -5.32 -11.65 -1.80
C ASP A 61 -6.39 -11.75 -2.89
N MET A 62 -6.03 -11.40 -4.15
CA MET A 62 -6.90 -11.50 -5.32
C MET A 62 -7.20 -12.96 -5.75
N PHE A 63 -6.19 -13.83 -5.82
CA PHE A 63 -6.29 -15.20 -6.34
C PHE A 63 -6.84 -16.19 -5.30
N LEU A 64 -6.52 -16.03 -4.02
CA LEU A 64 -7.04 -16.92 -2.97
C LEU A 64 -8.48 -16.60 -2.61
N GLY A 65 -9.10 -15.59 -3.25
CA GLY A 65 -10.40 -15.08 -2.83
C GLY A 65 -10.40 -14.72 -1.36
N ARG A 66 -9.23 -14.34 -0.81
CA ARG A 66 -9.08 -13.85 0.55
C ARG A 66 -9.58 -12.41 0.57
N PHE A 67 -10.86 -12.23 0.25
CA PHE A 67 -11.71 -11.29 0.94
C PHE A 67 -11.83 -11.77 2.40
N GLY A 68 -10.71 -11.74 3.15
CA GLY A 68 -10.69 -12.05 4.57
C GLY A 68 -11.41 -10.92 5.29
N GLY A 69 -12.69 -11.11 5.59
CA GLY A 69 -13.52 -10.09 6.22
C GLY A 69 -15.00 -10.41 6.18
N LEU A 70 -15.82 -9.41 6.49
CA LEU A 70 -17.28 -9.53 6.54
C LEU A 70 -17.94 -9.53 5.15
N GLY A 71 -17.19 -9.25 4.06
CA GLY A 71 -17.74 -9.13 2.70
C GLY A 71 -18.28 -7.73 2.40
N ILE A 72 -17.48 -6.69 2.66
CA ILE A 72 -17.86 -5.28 2.52
C ILE A 72 -16.85 -4.57 1.63
N ILE A 73 -17.33 -3.78 0.68
CA ILE A 73 -16.54 -2.81 -0.07
C ILE A 73 -16.65 -1.47 0.65
N ILE A 74 -15.52 -0.87 1.04
CA ILE A 74 -15.46 0.39 1.80
C ILE A 74 -14.65 1.45 1.06
N SER A 75 -14.88 2.71 1.41
CA SER A 75 -14.10 3.88 0.98
C SER A 75 -14.17 4.97 2.04
N ILE A 76 -13.24 5.92 2.01
CA ILE A 76 -13.29 7.10 2.86
C ILE A 76 -14.09 8.19 2.14
N LYS A 77 -15.18 8.62 2.77
CA LYS A 77 -16.01 9.74 2.29
C LYS A 77 -16.26 10.70 3.45
N ASP A 78 -16.03 11.99 3.21
CA ASP A 78 -16.16 13.03 4.25
C ASP A 78 -15.37 12.66 5.53
N GLU A 79 -14.12 12.20 5.35
CA GLU A 79 -13.21 11.75 6.42
C GLU A 79 -13.69 10.54 7.25
N GLN A 80 -14.79 9.88 6.82
CA GLN A 80 -15.36 8.72 7.50
C GLN A 80 -15.28 7.45 6.63
N LEU A 81 -14.88 6.35 7.26
CA LEU A 81 -14.96 5.01 6.67
C LEU A 81 -16.43 4.67 6.35
N THR A 82 -16.73 4.54 5.06
CA THR A 82 -18.09 4.42 4.53
C THR A 82 -18.21 3.18 3.64
N ILE A 83 -19.34 2.49 3.75
CA ILE A 83 -19.63 1.27 3.00
C ILE A 83 -20.13 1.65 1.60
N ILE A 84 -19.43 1.19 0.57
CA ILE A 84 -19.88 1.32 -0.82
C ILE A 84 -20.94 0.26 -1.12
N SER A 85 -20.67 -1.00 -0.80
CA SER A 85 -21.62 -2.10 -1.02
C SER A 85 -21.26 -3.32 -0.16
N PRO A 86 -22.25 -4.00 0.43
CA PRO A 86 -22.08 -5.38 0.86
C PRO A 86 -21.97 -6.30 -0.38
N ILE A 87 -21.33 -7.44 -0.22
CA ILE A 87 -21.28 -8.50 -1.24
C ILE A 87 -22.39 -9.51 -0.92
N GLU A 88 -23.20 -9.90 -1.90
CA GLU A 88 -24.27 -10.90 -1.70
C GLU A 88 -23.72 -12.21 -1.11
N ASP A 89 -24.54 -12.90 -0.31
CA ASP A 89 -24.19 -14.15 0.38
C ASP A 89 -23.00 -14.08 1.36
N THR A 90 -22.59 -12.88 1.79
CA THR A 90 -21.56 -12.70 2.82
C THR A 90 -22.14 -12.42 4.21
N PRO A 91 -21.35 -12.54 5.30
CA PRO A 91 -21.80 -12.21 6.65
C PRO A 91 -22.34 -10.78 6.78
N ALA A 92 -21.73 -9.80 6.12
CA ALA A 92 -22.20 -8.41 6.10
C ALA A 92 -23.59 -8.26 5.47
N TYR A 93 -23.81 -8.93 4.34
CA TYR A 93 -25.11 -8.93 3.67
C TYR A 93 -26.18 -9.58 4.55
N THR A 94 -25.85 -10.73 5.16
CA THR A 94 -26.72 -11.43 6.12
C THR A 94 -26.99 -10.60 7.38
N ALA A 95 -26.01 -9.80 7.82
CA ALA A 95 -26.15 -8.85 8.93
C ALA A 95 -26.98 -7.61 8.59
N GLY A 96 -27.40 -7.45 7.33
CA GLY A 96 -28.26 -6.35 6.89
C GLY A 96 -27.51 -5.02 6.69
N ILE A 97 -26.19 -5.06 6.57
CA ILE A 97 -25.35 -3.91 6.24
C ILE A 97 -25.71 -3.38 4.85
N LYS A 98 -25.74 -2.05 4.68
CA LYS A 98 -26.15 -1.40 3.43
C LYS A 98 -25.10 -0.45 2.89
N ALA A 99 -25.20 -0.20 1.59
CA ALA A 99 -24.50 0.89 0.94
C ALA A 99 -24.84 2.23 1.61
N GLY A 100 -23.81 3.01 1.93
CA GLY A 100 -23.91 4.30 2.61
C GLY A 100 -23.77 4.24 4.13
N ASP A 101 -23.77 3.06 4.75
CA ASP A 101 -23.53 2.93 6.18
C ASP A 101 -22.12 3.43 6.54
N LYS A 102 -22.01 4.09 7.69
CA LYS A 102 -20.74 4.60 8.23
C LYS A 102 -20.21 3.66 9.29
N ILE A 103 -18.97 3.22 9.13
CA ILE A 103 -18.28 2.44 10.16
C ILE A 103 -17.67 3.46 11.11
N VAL A 104 -18.21 3.57 12.33
CA VAL A 104 -17.75 4.51 13.36
C VAL A 104 -16.68 3.91 14.27
N GLU A 105 -16.75 2.60 14.50
CA GLU A 105 -15.82 1.88 15.37
C GLU A 105 -15.57 0.45 14.87
N ILE A 106 -14.36 -0.06 15.12
CA ILE A 106 -13.98 -1.47 14.92
C ILE A 106 -13.34 -1.96 16.22
N ASP A 107 -13.89 -3.02 16.81
CA ASP A 107 -13.45 -3.57 18.11
C ASP A 107 -13.33 -2.50 19.22
N GLY A 108 -14.27 -1.55 19.23
CA GLY A 108 -14.30 -0.44 20.19
C GLY A 108 -13.26 0.65 19.97
N LYS A 109 -12.57 0.66 18.82
CA LYS A 109 -11.68 1.75 18.40
C LYS A 109 -12.35 2.59 17.33
N SER A 110 -12.31 3.91 17.50
CA SER A 110 -12.79 4.86 16.49
C SER A 110 -12.09 4.63 15.14
N THR A 111 -12.85 4.76 14.06
CA THR A 111 -12.36 4.72 12.68
C THR A 111 -12.09 6.10 12.09
N GLU A 112 -12.29 7.15 12.86
CA GLU A 112 -12.01 8.53 12.45
C GLU A 112 -10.50 8.71 12.19
N GLY A 113 -10.15 9.28 11.02
CA GLY A 113 -8.76 9.49 10.62
C GLY A 113 -8.00 8.21 10.21
N ILE A 114 -8.68 7.08 10.00
CA ILE A 114 -8.06 5.91 9.36
C ILE A 114 -7.79 6.22 7.88
N GLU A 115 -6.57 5.96 7.43
CA GLU A 115 -6.19 5.92 6.02
C GLU A 115 -6.29 4.48 5.49
N LEU A 116 -6.72 4.32 4.23
CA LEU A 116 -6.83 3.03 3.54
C LEU A 116 -5.51 2.60 2.90
#